data_AF-A0A535LT02-F1
#
_entry.id   AF-A0A535LT02-F1
#
_cell.length_a   1.000
_cell.length_b   1.000
_cell.length_c   1.000
_cell.angle_alpha   90.00
_cell.angle_beta   90.00
_cell.angle_gamma   90.00
#
_symmetry.space_group_name_H-M   'P 1'
#
loop_
_entity.id
_entity.type
_entity.pdbx_description
1 polymer ?
#
loop_
_entity_poly.entity_id
_entity_poly.type
_entity_poly.pdbx_seq_one_letter_code
_entity_poly.pdbx_strand_id
1 'polypeptide(L)' 'MVVSRRRKQAVEKPSTAEELAHRLHEAAEAGTAVFPVGGGRAAEMGDPPARDGIELHTTALDRVLEHSQADMVVSV' A
#
# COMPACT_ATOMS: atom_id res chain seq x y z
N MET A 1 22.28 -9.44 17.26
CA MET A 1 21.35 -9.85 16.18
C MET A 1 19.94 -9.82 16.76
N VAL A 2 19.22 -8.71 16.60
CA VAL A 2 17.80 -8.63 17.02
C VAL A 2 17.00 -9.30 15.93
N VAL A 3 16.49 -10.50 16.18
CA VAL A 3 15.53 -11.14 15.28
C VAL A 3 14.21 -10.39 15.47
N SER A 4 13.94 -9.43 14.58
CA SER A 4 12.64 -8.74 14.51
C SER A 4 11.55 -9.79 14.33
N ARG A 5 10.66 -9.94 15.32
CA ARG A 5 9.46 -10.76 15.14
C ARG A 5 8.58 -10.07 14.09
N ARG A 6 8.28 -10.74 12.98
CA ARG A 6 7.22 -10.27 12.06
C ARG A 6 5.92 -10.14 12.85
N ARG A 7 5.38 -8.91 12.90
CA ARG A 7 4.01 -8.64 13.34
C ARG A 7 3.01 -9.29 12.38
N LYS A 8 1.76 -9.47 12.81
CA LYS A 8 0.73 -9.99 11.92
C LYS A 8 0.25 -8.87 11.01
N GLN A 9 0.34 -9.10 9.70
CA GLN A 9 -0.29 -8.25 8.71
C GLN A 9 -1.29 -9.06 7.88
N ALA A 10 -2.54 -8.59 7.81
CA ALA A 10 -3.46 -9.02 6.77
C ALA A 10 -3.04 -8.38 5.45
N VAL A 11 -3.21 -9.08 4.33
CA VAL A 11 -2.86 -8.54 3.00
C VAL A 11 -4.13 -8.15 2.28
N GLU A 12 -4.19 -6.90 1.82
CA GLU A 12 -5.27 -6.38 1.00
C GLU A 12 -4.73 -5.82 -0.31
N LYS A 13 -5.46 -6.04 -1.40
CA LYS A 13 -5.04 -5.65 -2.74
C LYS A 13 -6.21 -5.01 -3.51
N PRO A 14 -6.56 -3.74 -3.19
CA PRO A 14 -7.59 -3.02 -3.93
C PRO A 14 -7.15 -2.81 -5.39
N SER A 15 -8.13 -2.83 -6.28
CA SER A 15 -7.95 -2.69 -7.73
C SER A 15 -8.50 -1.38 -8.29
N THR A 16 -9.21 -0.61 -7.46
CA THR A 16 -9.68 0.74 -7.81
C THR A 16 -9.38 1.75 -6.70
N ALA A 17 -9.45 3.04 -7.05
CA ALA A 17 -9.30 4.13 -6.10
C ALA A 17 -10.41 4.12 -5.03
N GLU A 18 -11.64 3.75 -5.42
CA GLU A 18 -12.78 3.65 -4.51
C GLU A 18 -12.61 2.51 -3.50
N GLU A 19 -12.15 1.34 -3.96
CA GLU A 19 -11.82 0.23 -3.07
C GLU A 19 -10.71 0.62 -2.10
N LEU A 20 -9.65 1.26 -2.59
CA LEU A 20 -8.55 1.76 -1.76
C LEU A 20 -9.06 2.73 -0.68
N ALA A 21 -9.88 3.71 -1.09
CA ALA A 21 -10.45 4.72 -0.19
C ALA A 21 -11.33 4.08 0.88
N HIS A 22 -12.16 3.10 0.51
CA HIS A 22 -13.00 2.35 1.46
C HIS A 22 -12.16 1.64 2.52
N ARG A 23 -11.09 0.94 2.12
CA ARG A 23 -10.24 0.21 3.07
C ARG A 23 -9.46 1.13 3.99
N LEU A 24 -8.96 2.25 3.47
CA LEU A 24 -8.32 3.27 4.29
C LEU A 24 -9.30 3.88 5.30
N HIS A 25 -10.54 4.10 4.91
CA HIS A 25 -11.59 4.59 5.81
C HIS A 25 -11.88 3.58 6.93
N GLU A 26 -12.11 2.30 6.60
CA GLU A 26 -12.33 1.24 7.59
C GLU A 26 -11.15 1.07 8.56
N ALA A 27 -9.92 1.11 8.03
CA ALA A 27 -8.71 1.03 8.86
C ALA A 27 -8.58 2.23 9.80
N ALA A 28 -8.94 3.43 9.34
CA ALA A 28 -8.93 4.64 10.16
C ALA A 28 -9.97 4.57 11.29
N GLU A 29 -11.22 4.20 10.98
CA GLU A 29 -12.29 4.00 11.98
C GLU A 29 -11.90 2.96 13.03
N ALA A 30 -11.21 1.89 12.60
CA ALA A 30 -10.74 0.83 13.49
C ALA A 30 -9.41 1.13 14.21
N GLY A 31 -8.74 2.25 13.91
CA GLY A 31 -7.40 2.56 14.42
C GLY A 31 -6.31 1.56 13.98
N THR A 32 -6.54 0.82 12.89
CA THR A 32 -5.65 -0.22 12.38
C THR A 32 -4.46 0.39 11.64
N ALA A 33 -3.25 -0.14 11.86
CA ALA A 33 -2.07 0.32 11.14
C ALA A 33 -2.13 -0.10 9.67
N VAL A 34 -1.72 0.79 8.76
CA VAL A 34 -1.64 0.51 7.33
C VAL A 34 -0.18 0.63 6.88
N PHE A 35 0.29 -0.38 6.14
CA PHE A 35 1.62 -0.46 5.55
C PHE A 35 1.48 -0.53 4.03
N PRO A 36 1.72 0.57 3.29
CA PRO A 36 1.63 0.57 1.84
C PRO A 36 2.73 -0.31 1.23
N VAL A 37 2.36 -1.18 0.29
CA VAL A 37 3.30 -2.07 -0.40
C VAL A 37 3.14 -1.94 -1.92
N GLY A 38 4.18 -1.42 -2.57
CA GLY A 38 4.30 -1.47 -4.03
C GLY A 38 4.84 -2.82 -4.50
N GLY A 39 5.94 -2.84 -5.25
CA GLY A 39 6.57 -4.09 -5.72
C GLY A 39 7.28 -4.93 -4.64
N GLY A 40 7.14 -4.63 -3.35
CA GLY A 40 7.71 -5.39 -2.22
C GLY A 40 9.25 -5.36 -2.07
N ARG A 41 9.99 -4.87 -3.07
CA ARG A 41 11.47 -4.88 -3.08
C ARG A 41 12.13 -3.98 -2.03
N ALA A 42 11.38 -3.02 -1.49
CA ALA A 42 11.85 -2.08 -0.48
C ALA A 42 11.27 -2.36 0.92
N ALA A 43 10.77 -3.58 1.19
CA ALA A 43 10.14 -3.92 2.47
C ALA A 43 11.07 -3.77 3.69
N GLU A 44 12.39 -3.79 3.48
CA GLU A 44 13.41 -3.58 4.52
C GLU A 44 13.92 -2.14 4.55
N MET A 45 13.47 -1.27 3.63
CA MET A 45 13.80 0.16 3.64
C MET A 45 12.86 0.87 4.61
N GLY A 46 13.20 0.82 5.90
CA GLY A 46 12.45 1.47 6.97
C GLY A 46 12.57 0.70 8.28
N ASP A 47 11.95 1.23 9.32
CA ASP A 47 11.85 0.51 10.59
C ASP A 47 10.86 -0.65 10.46
N PRO A 48 11.14 -1.79 11.11
CA PRO A 48 10.21 -2.90 11.13
C PRO A 48 8.88 -2.48 11.78
N PRO A 49 7.73 -3.05 11.34
CA PRO A 49 6.43 -2.76 11.92
C PRO A 49 6.41 -2.90 13.45
N ALA A 50 6.10 -1.81 14.16
CA ALA A 50 6.00 -1.80 15.62
C ALA A 50 4.65 -2.33 16.14
N ARG A 51 3.64 -2.51 15.27
CA ARG A 51 2.27 -2.94 15.59
C ARG A 51 1.70 -3.83 14.48
N ASP A 52 0.70 -4.63 14.82
CA ASP A 52 -0.09 -5.39 13.84
C ASP A 52 -0.88 -4.42 12.93
N GLY A 53 -1.25 -4.87 11.73
CA GLY A 53 -1.96 -4.02 10.78
C GLY A 53 -2.28 -4.70 9.45
N ILE A 54 -2.39 -3.89 8.41
CA ILE A 54 -2.72 -4.31 7.04
C ILE A 54 -1.59 -3.92 6.12
N GLU A 55 -1.07 -4.88 5.36
CA GLU A 55 -0.31 -4.59 4.15
C GLU A 55 -1.28 -4.25 3.02
N LEU A 56 -1.24 -3.00 2.57
CA LEU A 56 -2.10 -2.49 1.52
C LEU A 56 -1.31 -2.46 0.20
N HIS A 57 -1.51 -3.50 -0.61
CA HIS A 57 -0.78 -3.71 -1.86
C HIS A 57 -1.39 -2.88 -2.99
N THR A 58 -0.61 -1.95 -3.55
CA THR A 58 -1.04 -1.08 -4.67
C THR A 58 -0.76 -1.70 -6.04
N THR A 59 -0.28 -2.94 -6.10
CA THR A 59 0.13 -3.60 -7.35
C THR A 59 -1.01 -3.93 -8.32
N ALA A 60 -2.28 -3.73 -7.92
CA ALA A 60 -3.44 -3.81 -8.82
C ALA A 60 -3.98 -2.43 -9.25
N LEU A 61 -3.38 -1.33 -8.77
CA LEU A 61 -3.62 0.03 -9.23
C LEU A 61 -2.56 0.37 -10.29
N ASP A 62 -2.64 -0.29 -11.44
CA ASP A 62 -1.54 -0.40 -12.43
C ASP A 62 -1.88 0.21 -13.81
N ARG A 63 -2.94 1.02 -13.85
CA ARG A 63 -3.46 1.59 -15.10
C ARG A 63 -2.73 2.88 -15.48
N VAL A 64 -2.56 3.10 -16.78
CA VAL A 64 -2.33 4.44 -17.32
C VAL A 64 -3.68 5.15 -17.40
N LEU A 65 -3.81 6.28 -16.71
CA LEU A 65 -5.03 7.08 -16.67
C LEU A 65 -5.08 8.07 -17.84
N GLU A 66 -3.95 8.69 -18.16
CA GLU A 66 -3.80 9.67 -19.24
C GLU A 66 -2.38 9.65 -19.80
N HIS A 67 -2.24 9.93 -21.09
CA HIS A 67 -0.96 10.16 -21.74
C HIS A 67 -1.03 11.43 -22.61
N SER A 68 -0.41 12.51 -22.14
CA SER A 68 -0.26 13.75 -22.91
C SER A 68 1.09 13.76 -23.63
N GLN A 69 1.07 13.50 -24.93
CA GLN A 69 2.28 13.52 -25.76
C GLN A 69 2.87 14.93 -25.89
N ALA A 70 2.01 15.95 -26.00
CA ALA A 70 2.44 17.35 -26.16
C ALA A 70 3.24 17.83 -24.94
N ASP A 71 2.87 17.34 -23.76
CA ASP A 71 3.50 17.73 -22.50
C ASP A 71 4.59 16.74 -22.05
N MET A 72 4.72 15.59 -22.74
CA MET A 72 5.58 14.47 -22.34
C MET A 72 5.27 13.95 -20.92
N VAL A 73 3.98 13.85 -20.57
CA VAL A 73 3.50 13.44 -19.24
C VAL A 73 2.60 12.20 -19.35
N VAL A 74 2.71 11.31 -18.35
CA VAL A 74 1.82 10.17 -18.14
C VAL A 74 1.24 10.26 -16.73
N SER A 75 -0.08 10.18 -16.63
CA SER A 75 -0.79 10.01 -15.36
C SER A 75 -1.05 8.53 -15.13
N VAL A 76 -0.72 8.04 -13.94
CA VAL A 76 -0.84 6.64 -13.49
C VAL A 76 -1.63 6.56 -12.19
#